data_AF-A0AA88SPL9-F1
#
_entry.id   AF-A0AA88SPL9-F1
#
_cell.length_a   1.000
_cell.length_b   1.000
_cell.length_c   1.000
_cell.angle_alpha   90.00
_cell.angle_beta   90.00
_cell.angle_gamma   90.00
#
_symmetry.space_group_name_H-M   'P 1'
#
loop_
_entity.id
_entity.type
_entity.pdbx_description
1 polymer ?
#
loop_
_entity_poly.entity_id
_entity_poly.type
_entity_poly.pdbx_seq_one_letter_code
_entity_poly.pdbx_strand_id
1 'polypeptide(L)'
;MPVTRLKLGKLKVVRRQLLQRYEHQPFVSCVAGLYGCQWRRYQRARAQPGECCCSKVECGSFGLLIITFFLSFVFLYFWSEAQNDYNDFDWFNFGFLGFWFPWSLVLLVVAAALFTYIALLLVLAICLLSEGQRLYLHWSHKAGIIVTLAFSVTATAVLSDLWSKEWRTLLLSLQVTAPFLHVAAVALMVILSWPLALHFFRMNKKVRQVAVLGLYLSGLFSLYLVPLGMYSPCIKEPGTLGPAPTLIGHRGAPMLAPENTVMSFEKAVEAGGQGLETDVTISYDGVPFLMHDST
;
A
#
# COMPACT_ATOMS: atom_id res chain seq x y z
N MET A 1 21.14 -50.75 -35.50
CA MET A 1 21.84 -49.48 -35.81
C MET A 1 22.22 -48.78 -34.51
N PRO A 2 23.50 -48.56 -34.21
CA PRO A 2 23.89 -47.92 -32.94
C PRO A 2 23.55 -46.42 -33.01
N VAL A 3 22.68 -45.97 -32.11
CA VAL A 3 22.37 -44.55 -31.95
C VAL A 3 23.61 -43.86 -31.39
N THR A 4 24.36 -43.16 -32.25
CA THR A 4 25.52 -42.34 -31.86
C THR A 4 25.18 -41.42 -30.69
N ARG A 5 26.05 -41.31 -29.67
CA ARG A 5 25.87 -40.49 -28.44
C ARG A 5 25.36 -39.06 -28.73
N LEU A 6 25.73 -38.48 -29.87
CA LEU A 6 25.32 -37.16 -30.32
C LEU A 6 23.80 -37.04 -30.60
N LYS A 7 23.16 -38.09 -31.14
CA LYS A 7 21.70 -38.15 -31.35
C LYS A 7 20.94 -38.27 -30.02
N LEU A 8 21.50 -38.99 -29.04
CA LEU A 8 20.92 -39.11 -27.70
C LEU A 8 20.97 -37.78 -26.93
N GLY A 9 22.06 -37.01 -27.09
CA GLY A 9 22.18 -35.66 -26.56
C GLY A 9 21.12 -34.69 -27.12
N LYS A 10 20.92 -34.68 -28.45
CA LYS A 10 19.86 -33.89 -29.08
C LYS A 10 18.45 -34.28 -28.59
N LEU A 11 18.18 -35.58 -28.41
CA LEU A 11 16.91 -36.06 -27.85
C LEU A 11 16.69 -35.61 -26.40
N LYS A 12 17.72 -35.62 -25.56
CA LYS A 12 17.64 -35.10 -24.18
C LYS A 12 17.36 -33.60 -24.15
N VAL A 13 17.98 -32.82 -25.05
CA VAL A 13 17.75 -31.38 -25.19
C VAL A 13 16.31 -31.11 -25.65
N VAL A 14 15.83 -31.80 -26.67
CA VAL A 14 14.45 -31.67 -27.16
C VAL A 14 13.44 -32.10 -26.09
N ARG A 15 13.69 -33.19 -25.36
CA ARG A 15 12.84 -33.64 -24.25
C ARG A 15 12.80 -32.60 -23.12
N ARG A 16 13.94 -32.01 -22.73
CA ARG A 16 13.99 -30.92 -21.75
C ARG A 16 13.20 -29.68 -22.22
N GLN A 17 13.37 -29.28 -23.48
CA GLN A 17 12.63 -28.16 -24.06
C GLN A 17 11.12 -28.43 -24.12
N LEU A 18 10.71 -29.66 -24.46
CA LEU A 18 9.31 -30.06 -24.47
C LEU A 18 8.71 -30.09 -23.06
N LEU A 19 9.44 -30.62 -22.07
CA LEU A 19 9.02 -30.63 -20.66
C LEU A 19 8.90 -29.21 -20.10
N GLN A 20 9.90 -28.35 -20.33
CA GLN A 20 9.81 -26.92 -19.97
C GLN A 20 8.61 -26.24 -20.63
N ARG A 21 8.34 -26.53 -21.91
CA ARG A 21 7.17 -25.98 -22.61
C ARG A 21 5.85 -26.52 -22.05
N TYR A 22 5.85 -27.73 -21.49
CA TYR A 22 4.69 -28.37 -20.91
C TYR A 22 4.41 -27.86 -19.49
N GLU A 23 5.42 -27.63 -18.65
CA GLU A 23 5.30 -27.05 -17.31
C GLU A 23 5.01 -25.55 -17.32
N HIS A 24 5.48 -24.83 -18.34
CA HIS A 24 5.17 -23.41 -18.52
C HIS A 24 3.72 -23.16 -18.91
N GLN A 25 3.07 -24.13 -19.57
CA GLN A 25 1.67 -24.01 -19.99
C GLN A 25 0.63 -23.97 -18.85
N PRO A 26 0.68 -24.82 -17.81
CA PRO A 26 -0.26 -24.76 -16.68
C PRO A 26 -0.13 -23.45 -15.91
N PHE A 27 1.07 -22.90 -15.75
CA PHE A 27 1.26 -21.57 -15.16
C PHE A 27 0.48 -20.50 -15.92
N VAL A 28 0.70 -20.36 -17.23
CA VAL A 28 -0.01 -19.36 -18.05
C VAL A 28 -1.52 -19.65 -18.11
N SER A 29 -1.95 -20.92 -18.04
CA SER A 29 -3.38 -21.27 -17.96
C SER A 29 -4.00 -20.83 -16.65
N CYS A 30 -3.29 -20.99 -15.53
CA CYS A 30 -3.74 -20.56 -14.21
C CYS A 30 -3.89 -19.04 -14.16
N VAL A 31 -2.86 -18.30 -14.58
CA VAL A 31 -2.88 -16.82 -14.57
C VAL A 31 -4.00 -16.28 -15.48
N ALA A 32 -4.15 -16.81 -16.70
CA ALA A 32 -5.22 -16.39 -17.60
C ALA A 32 -6.62 -16.83 -17.15
N GLY A 33 -6.71 -17.97 -16.45
CA GLY A 33 -7.92 -18.46 -15.81
C GLY A 33 -8.39 -17.53 -14.70
N LEU A 34 -7.48 -17.13 -13.79
CA LEU A 34 -7.79 -16.23 -12.69
C LEU A 34 -8.11 -14.80 -13.15
N TYR A 35 -7.48 -14.31 -14.22
CA TYR A 35 -7.70 -12.95 -14.72
C TYR A 35 -8.92 -12.82 -15.64
N GLY A 36 -9.18 -13.83 -16.47
CA GLY A 36 -10.13 -13.75 -17.59
C GLY A 36 -11.08 -14.94 -17.72
N CYS A 37 -11.04 -15.90 -16.80
CA CYS A 37 -11.72 -17.21 -16.90
C CYS A 37 -11.30 -18.05 -18.12
N GLN A 38 -10.12 -17.79 -18.70
CA GLN A 38 -9.60 -18.48 -19.89
C GLN A 38 -8.71 -19.66 -19.52
N TRP A 39 -9.29 -20.70 -18.92
CA TRP A 39 -8.56 -21.89 -18.46
C TRP A 39 -7.98 -22.74 -19.59
N ARG A 40 -8.63 -22.73 -20.78
CA ARG A 40 -8.23 -23.57 -21.91
C ARG A 40 -7.30 -22.84 -22.87
N ARG A 41 -6.36 -23.58 -23.48
CA ARG A 41 -5.34 -23.02 -24.38
C ARG A 41 -5.87 -22.32 -25.61
N TYR A 42 -6.93 -22.83 -26.23
CA TYR A 42 -7.50 -22.25 -27.46
C TYR A 42 -8.27 -20.94 -27.21
N GLN A 43 -8.64 -20.63 -25.97
CA GLN A 43 -9.32 -19.38 -25.62
C GLN A 43 -8.34 -18.18 -25.55
N ARG A 44 -7.03 -18.46 -25.49
CA ARG A 44 -5.98 -17.46 -25.31
C ARG A 44 -5.40 -17.02 -26.64
N ALA A 45 -5.30 -15.71 -26.83
CA ALA A 45 -4.63 -15.11 -27.97
C ALA A 45 -3.24 -14.60 -27.54
N ARG A 46 -2.19 -15.12 -28.19
CA ARG A 46 -0.84 -14.57 -28.04
C ARG A 46 -0.74 -13.28 -28.85
N ALA A 47 -0.16 -12.23 -28.28
CA ALA A 47 0.08 -11.01 -29.01
C ALA A 47 1.12 -11.28 -30.11
N GLN A 48 0.80 -10.96 -31.37
CA GLN A 48 1.79 -11.01 -32.45
C GLN A 48 2.68 -9.76 -32.42
N PRO A 49 3.95 -9.86 -32.88
CA PRO A 49 4.86 -8.72 -32.91
C PRO A 49 4.30 -7.55 -33.73
N GLY A 50 3.95 -6.44 -33.07
CA GLY A 50 3.48 -5.21 -33.72
C GLY A 50 1.99 -4.86 -33.52
N GLU A 51 1.19 -5.79 -33.01
CA GLU A 51 -0.21 -5.52 -32.63
C GLU A 51 -0.32 -4.93 -31.21
N CYS A 52 -1.44 -4.27 -30.90
CA CYS A 52 -1.72 -3.79 -29.55
C CYS A 52 -1.92 -4.97 -28.58
N CYS A 53 -1.40 -4.85 -27.36
CA CYS A 53 -1.47 -5.90 -26.34
C CYS A 53 -2.88 -6.11 -25.78
N CYS A 54 -3.78 -5.16 -26.04
CA CYS A 54 -5.17 -5.16 -25.60
C CYS A 54 -6.06 -4.48 -26.65
N SER A 55 -7.36 -4.82 -26.65
CA SER A 55 -8.39 -4.02 -27.34
C SER A 55 -8.55 -2.66 -26.63
N LYS A 56 -9.20 -1.68 -27.26
CA LYS A 56 -9.42 -0.36 -26.63
C LYS A 56 -10.09 -0.47 -25.25
N VAL A 57 -11.08 -1.36 -25.13
CA VAL A 57 -11.80 -1.61 -23.87
C VAL A 57 -10.87 -2.21 -22.83
N GLU A 58 -10.09 -3.25 -23.20
CA GLU A 58 -9.18 -3.92 -22.27
C GLU A 58 -8.03 -2.99 -21.83
N CYS A 59 -7.53 -2.13 -22.72
CA CYS A 59 -6.55 -1.12 -22.35
C CYS A 59 -7.15 -0.08 -21.39
N GLY A 60 -8.40 0.32 -21.60
CA GLY A 60 -9.13 1.20 -20.68
C GLY A 60 -9.36 0.55 -19.31
N SER A 61 -9.76 -0.73 -19.27
CA SER A 61 -9.92 -1.48 -18.03
C SER A 61 -8.61 -1.67 -17.27
N PHE A 62 -7.49 -1.88 -17.97
CA PHE A 62 -6.16 -1.94 -17.35
C PHE A 62 -5.74 -0.59 -16.78
N GLY A 63 -5.99 0.51 -17.50
CA GLY A 63 -5.76 1.87 -16.98
C GLY A 63 -6.59 2.14 -15.72
N LEU A 64 -7.88 1.77 -15.73
CA LEU A 64 -8.76 1.88 -14.58
C LEU A 64 -8.25 1.05 -13.39
N LEU A 65 -7.79 -0.18 -13.63
CA LEU A 65 -7.19 -1.04 -12.60
C LEU A 65 -5.99 -0.36 -11.90
N ILE A 66 -5.11 0.28 -12.66
CA ILE A 66 -3.95 1.01 -12.12
C ILE A 66 -4.41 2.20 -11.26
N ILE A 67 -5.36 3.00 -11.74
CA ILE A 67 -5.91 4.14 -10.99
C ILE A 67 -6.55 3.65 -9.68
N THR A 68 -7.38 2.61 -9.75
CA THR A 68 -8.01 2.01 -8.58
C THR A 68 -6.99 1.46 -7.59
N PHE A 69 -5.91 0.85 -8.06
CA PHE A 69 -4.82 0.37 -7.20
C PHE A 69 -4.21 1.52 -6.38
N PHE A 70 -3.86 2.64 -7.02
CA PHE A 70 -3.27 3.77 -6.30
C PHE A 70 -4.26 4.44 -5.35
N LEU A 71 -5.52 4.64 -5.75
CA LEU A 71 -6.53 5.26 -4.88
C LEU A 71 -6.86 4.38 -3.68
N SER A 72 -7.03 3.07 -3.89
CA SER A 72 -7.27 2.13 -2.78
C SER A 72 -6.06 1.98 -1.87
N PHE A 73 -4.83 2.05 -2.40
CA PHE A 73 -3.62 2.10 -1.60
C PHE A 73 -3.58 3.33 -0.69
N VAL A 74 -3.85 4.52 -1.25
CA VAL A 74 -3.89 5.78 -0.48
C VAL A 74 -4.95 5.71 0.61
N PHE A 75 -6.16 5.22 0.29
CA PHE A 75 -7.23 5.07 1.27
C PHE A 75 -6.87 4.07 2.37
N LEU A 76 -6.34 2.89 2.03
CA LEU A 76 -5.92 1.89 2.99
C LEU A 76 -4.82 2.42 3.91
N TYR A 77 -3.85 3.14 3.35
CA TYR A 77 -2.79 3.78 4.11
C TYR A 77 -3.36 4.83 5.08
N PHE A 78 -4.20 5.73 4.59
CA PHE A 78 -4.88 6.73 5.42
C PHE A 78 -5.64 6.09 6.59
N TRP A 79 -6.47 5.09 6.30
CA TRP A 79 -7.24 4.42 7.33
C TRP A 79 -6.36 3.65 8.32
N SER A 80 -5.23 3.10 7.88
CA SER A 80 -4.28 2.40 8.75
C SER A 80 -3.55 3.35 9.70
N GLU A 81 -3.30 4.59 9.29
CA GLU A 81 -2.66 5.63 10.12
C GLU A 81 -3.64 6.29 11.09
N ALA A 82 -4.93 6.31 10.77
CA ALA A 82 -6.00 6.86 11.61
C ALA A 82 -6.37 5.96 12.81
N GLN A 83 -5.50 5.04 13.23
CA GLN A 83 -5.77 4.09 14.34
C GLN A 83 -6.11 4.81 15.66
N ASN A 84 -5.49 5.96 15.91
CA ASN A 84 -5.77 6.76 17.11
C ASN A 84 -7.23 7.27 17.17
N ASP A 85 -7.90 7.36 16.01
CA ASP A 85 -9.27 7.88 15.88
C ASP A 85 -10.31 6.75 15.76
N TYR A 86 -9.90 5.48 15.80
CA TYR A 86 -10.81 4.35 15.63
C TYR A 86 -11.92 4.33 16.68
N ASN A 87 -11.59 4.65 17.93
CA ASN A 87 -12.57 4.72 19.00
C ASN A 87 -13.61 5.81 18.75
N ASP A 88 -13.19 6.99 18.28
CA ASP A 88 -14.10 8.09 17.95
C ASP A 88 -15.02 7.73 16.78
N PHE A 89 -14.47 7.05 15.76
CA PHE A 89 -15.26 6.52 14.65
C PHE A 89 -16.28 5.47 15.11
N ASP A 90 -15.89 4.58 16.02
CA ASP A 90 -16.78 3.54 16.56
C ASP A 90 -17.90 4.15 17.41
N TRP A 91 -17.60 5.15 18.23
CA TRP A 91 -18.60 5.93 18.97
C TRP A 91 -19.56 6.69 18.06
N PHE A 92 -19.07 7.28 16.98
CA PHE A 92 -19.91 7.94 15.97
C PHE A 92 -20.92 6.96 15.36
N ASN A 93 -20.46 5.77 14.96
CA ASN A 93 -21.34 4.74 14.41
C ASN A 93 -22.30 4.17 15.46
N PHE A 94 -21.86 4.02 16.71
CA PHE A 94 -22.74 3.65 17.83
C PHE A 94 -23.90 4.64 17.98
N GLY A 95 -23.61 5.94 17.95
CA GLY A 95 -24.64 6.99 18.04
C GLY A 95 -25.67 6.95 16.91
N PHE A 96 -25.28 6.51 15.72
CA PHE A 96 -26.16 6.40 14.56
C PHE A 96 -26.94 5.07 14.50
N LEU A 97 -26.28 3.95 14.81
CA LEU A 97 -26.84 2.60 14.65
C LEU A 97 -27.49 2.06 15.93
N GLY A 98 -27.16 2.62 17.08
CA GLY A 98 -27.70 2.22 18.39
C GLY A 98 -27.11 0.95 18.99
N PHE A 99 -26.05 0.38 18.41
CA PHE A 99 -25.35 -0.78 18.97
C PHE A 99 -23.84 -0.68 18.80
N TRP A 100 -23.10 -1.19 19.80
CA TRP A 100 -21.65 -1.09 19.85
C TRP A 100 -21.03 -2.21 19.00
N PHE A 101 -20.16 -1.82 18.08
CA PHE A 101 -19.42 -2.74 17.23
C PHE A 101 -18.13 -2.06 16.74
N PRO A 102 -17.00 -2.77 16.58
CA PRO A 102 -15.75 -2.19 16.09
C PRO A 102 -15.80 -1.96 14.57
N TRP A 103 -16.61 -0.99 14.15
CA TRP A 103 -16.80 -0.61 12.75
C TRP A 103 -15.50 -0.15 12.07
N SER A 104 -14.59 0.41 12.84
CA SER A 104 -13.26 0.83 12.41
C SER A 104 -12.45 -0.35 11.86
N LEU A 105 -12.45 -1.47 12.58
CA LEU A 105 -11.81 -2.71 12.15
C LEU A 105 -12.51 -3.33 10.94
N VAL A 106 -13.85 -3.27 10.87
CA VAL A 106 -14.60 -3.73 9.70
C VAL A 106 -14.16 -2.94 8.46
N LEU A 107 -14.08 -1.62 8.57
CA LEU A 107 -13.67 -0.75 7.47
C LEU A 107 -12.25 -1.08 7.01
N LEU A 108 -11.32 -1.31 7.97
CA LEU A 108 -9.94 -1.72 7.68
C LEU A 108 -9.89 -3.07 6.94
N VAL A 109 -10.61 -4.08 7.44
CA VAL A 109 -10.63 -5.42 6.83
C VAL A 109 -11.22 -5.39 5.42
N VAL A 110 -12.32 -4.65 5.22
CA VAL A 110 -12.93 -4.46 3.90
C VAL A 110 -11.97 -3.74 2.95
N ALA A 111 -11.34 -2.66 3.40
CA ALA A 111 -10.36 -1.92 2.61
C ALA A 111 -9.16 -2.81 2.20
N ALA A 112 -8.62 -3.58 3.15
CA ALA A 112 -7.52 -4.50 2.91
C ALA A 112 -7.91 -5.63 1.94
N ALA A 113 -9.11 -6.21 2.09
CA ALA A 113 -9.63 -7.24 1.17
C ALA A 113 -9.81 -6.71 -0.26
N LEU A 114 -10.37 -5.50 -0.41
CA LEU A 114 -10.52 -4.86 -1.71
C LEU A 114 -9.17 -4.50 -2.34
N PHE A 115 -8.25 -3.92 -1.57
CA PHE A 115 -6.90 -3.59 -2.05
C PHE A 115 -6.13 -4.84 -2.48
N THR A 116 -6.12 -5.90 -1.66
CA THR A 116 -5.46 -7.17 -2.00
C THR A 116 -6.03 -7.79 -3.27
N TYR A 117 -7.35 -7.78 -3.44
CA TYR A 117 -7.99 -8.21 -4.68
C TYR A 117 -7.51 -7.42 -5.92
N ILE A 118 -7.47 -6.08 -5.83
CA ILE A 118 -6.99 -5.22 -6.92
C ILE A 118 -5.50 -5.43 -7.20
N ALA A 119 -4.67 -5.52 -6.15
CA ALA A 119 -3.24 -5.79 -6.25
C ALA A 119 -2.97 -7.14 -6.94
N LEU A 120 -3.70 -8.19 -6.57
CA LEU A 120 -3.61 -9.50 -7.20
C LEU A 120 -3.98 -9.44 -8.68
N LEU A 121 -5.06 -8.75 -9.04
CA LEU A 121 -5.43 -8.55 -10.45
C LEU A 121 -4.35 -7.82 -11.24
N LEU A 122 -3.72 -6.80 -10.65
CA LEU A 122 -2.63 -6.05 -11.29
C LEU A 122 -1.40 -6.92 -11.50
N VAL A 123 -1.02 -7.73 -10.51
CA VAL A 123 0.07 -8.70 -10.62
C VAL A 123 -0.21 -9.74 -11.71
N LEU A 124 -1.43 -10.30 -11.75
CA LEU A 124 -1.86 -11.23 -12.79
C LEU A 124 -1.76 -10.59 -14.19
N ALA A 125 -2.19 -9.33 -14.34
CA ALA A 125 -2.07 -8.60 -15.60
C ALA A 125 -0.61 -8.43 -16.03
N ILE A 126 0.28 -8.05 -15.11
CA ILE A 126 1.72 -7.90 -15.38
C ILE A 126 2.34 -9.25 -15.80
N CYS A 127 1.98 -10.34 -15.12
CA CYS A 127 2.41 -11.70 -15.49
C CYS A 127 1.92 -12.11 -16.89
N LEU A 128 0.68 -11.76 -17.27
CA LEU A 128 0.19 -12.04 -18.63
C LEU A 128 0.92 -11.23 -19.70
N LEU A 129 1.21 -9.95 -19.40
CA LEU A 129 1.97 -9.07 -20.29
C LEU A 129 3.42 -9.55 -20.44
N SER A 130 4.06 -10.02 -19.36
CA SER A 130 5.42 -10.57 -19.41
C SER A 130 5.50 -11.87 -20.22
N GLU A 131 4.40 -12.61 -20.31
CA GLU A 131 4.22 -13.80 -21.16
C GLU A 131 3.73 -13.50 -22.58
N GLY A 132 3.45 -12.23 -22.88
CA GLY A 132 3.02 -11.77 -24.21
C GLY A 132 1.63 -12.26 -24.58
N GLN A 133 0.80 -12.54 -23.58
CA GLN A 133 -0.61 -12.83 -23.77
C GLN A 133 -1.38 -11.52 -23.94
N ARG A 134 -2.44 -11.55 -24.74
CA ARG A 134 -3.38 -10.42 -24.77
C ARG A 134 -4.18 -10.39 -23.48
N LEU A 135 -4.36 -9.19 -22.92
CA LEU A 135 -5.19 -9.01 -21.74
C LEU A 135 -6.66 -9.20 -22.11
N TYR A 136 -7.34 -10.03 -21.32
CA TYR A 136 -8.79 -10.20 -21.37
C TYR A 136 -9.30 -10.27 -19.93
N LEU A 137 -9.84 -9.16 -19.45
CA LEU A 137 -10.37 -9.07 -18.10
C LEU A 137 -11.84 -9.49 -18.10
N HIS A 138 -12.17 -10.49 -17.28
CA HIS A 138 -13.54 -10.97 -17.18
C HIS A 138 -14.47 -9.86 -16.66
N TRP A 139 -15.75 -9.88 -17.05
CA TRP A 139 -16.73 -8.86 -16.66
C TRP A 139 -16.91 -8.75 -15.14
N SER A 140 -16.86 -9.88 -14.41
CA SER A 140 -16.91 -9.87 -12.93
C SER A 140 -15.77 -9.03 -12.33
N HIS A 141 -14.56 -9.12 -12.88
CA HIS A 141 -13.44 -8.33 -12.40
C HIS A 141 -13.57 -6.86 -12.76
N LYS A 142 -14.11 -6.55 -13.95
CA LYS A 142 -14.46 -5.16 -14.32
C LYS A 142 -15.45 -4.55 -13.32
N ALA A 143 -16.48 -5.29 -12.95
CA ALA A 143 -17.42 -4.88 -11.91
C ALA A 143 -16.72 -4.68 -10.56
N GLY A 144 -15.87 -5.64 -10.14
CA GLY A 144 -15.10 -5.53 -8.89
C GLY A 144 -14.16 -4.30 -8.85
N ILE A 145 -13.54 -3.93 -9.97
CA ILE A 145 -12.73 -2.71 -10.06
C ILE A 145 -13.58 -1.46 -9.83
N ILE A 146 -14.76 -1.40 -10.46
CA ILE A 146 -15.69 -0.27 -10.31
C ILE A 146 -16.19 -0.18 -8.86
N VAL A 147 -16.58 -1.31 -8.25
CA VAL A 147 -17.01 -1.35 -6.85
C VAL A 147 -15.90 -0.87 -5.92
N THR A 148 -14.67 -1.36 -6.10
CA THR A 148 -13.53 -0.96 -5.28
C THR A 148 -13.19 0.52 -5.44
N LEU A 149 -13.27 1.03 -6.67
CA LEU A 149 -13.05 2.43 -6.96
C LEU A 149 -14.12 3.31 -6.30
N ALA A 150 -15.39 2.96 -6.49
CA ALA A 150 -16.52 3.69 -5.89
C ALA A 150 -16.43 3.69 -4.37
N PHE A 151 -16.12 2.54 -3.76
CA PHE A 151 -15.88 2.45 -2.32
C PHE A 151 -14.74 3.37 -1.88
N SER A 152 -13.56 3.28 -2.51
CA SER A 152 -12.38 4.07 -2.11
C SER A 152 -12.65 5.57 -2.23
N VAL A 153 -13.27 6.01 -3.32
CA VAL A 153 -13.62 7.43 -3.55
C VAL A 153 -14.67 7.90 -2.55
N THR A 154 -15.73 7.10 -2.33
CA THR A 154 -16.84 7.49 -1.44
C THR A 154 -16.38 7.51 0.01
N ALA A 155 -15.64 6.49 0.46
CA ALA A 155 -15.11 6.44 1.82
C ALA A 155 -14.12 7.59 2.08
N THR A 156 -13.23 7.89 1.11
CA THR A 156 -12.34 9.05 1.22
C THR A 156 -13.12 10.37 1.28
N ALA A 157 -14.16 10.53 0.46
CA ALA A 157 -14.99 11.75 0.47
C ALA A 157 -15.73 11.94 1.80
N VAL A 158 -16.35 10.87 2.32
CA VAL A 158 -17.07 10.89 3.61
C VAL A 158 -16.11 11.21 4.76
N LEU A 159 -14.96 10.54 4.82
CA LEU A 159 -13.95 10.83 5.84
C LEU A 159 -13.34 12.22 5.70
N SER A 160 -13.24 12.75 4.48
CA SER A 160 -12.77 14.13 4.26
C SER A 160 -13.75 15.16 4.79
N ASP A 161 -15.05 14.89 4.70
CA ASP A 161 -16.10 15.78 5.17
C ASP A 161 -16.21 15.75 6.70
N LEU A 162 -16.19 14.54 7.27
CA LEU A 162 -16.36 14.33 8.72
C LEU A 162 -15.07 14.61 9.52
N TRP A 163 -13.89 14.23 8.99
CA TRP A 163 -12.57 14.31 9.66
C TRP A 163 -11.54 15.10 8.82
N SER A 164 -11.94 16.26 8.30
CA SER A 164 -11.08 17.11 7.46
C SER A 164 -9.72 17.49 8.08
N LYS A 165 -9.63 17.55 9.42
CA LYS A 165 -8.39 17.89 10.15
C LYS A 165 -7.32 16.79 10.04
N GLU A 166 -7.73 15.54 9.83
CA GLU A 166 -6.82 14.38 9.79
C GLU A 166 -5.98 14.29 8.52
N TRP A 167 -6.31 15.08 7.49
CA TRP A 167 -5.44 15.23 6.31
C TRP A 167 -4.04 15.77 6.69
N ARG A 168 -3.93 16.55 7.78
CA ARG A 168 -2.62 17.00 8.29
C ARG A 168 -1.85 15.84 8.91
N THR A 169 -2.53 15.02 9.70
CA THR A 169 -1.99 13.80 10.30
C THR A 169 -1.47 12.86 9.20
N LEU A 170 -2.24 12.67 8.13
CA LEU A 170 -1.81 11.87 6.98
C LEU A 170 -0.51 12.36 6.34
N LEU A 171 -0.38 13.67 6.10
CA LEU A 171 0.82 14.25 5.49
C LEU A 171 2.05 14.09 6.39
N LEU A 172 1.89 14.25 7.70
CA LEU A 172 2.94 14.03 8.68
C LEU A 172 3.34 12.55 8.74
N SER A 173 2.36 11.64 8.81
CA SER A 173 2.61 10.19 8.74
C SER A 173 3.33 9.81 7.46
N LEU A 174 2.95 10.37 6.30
CA LEU A 174 3.64 10.13 5.03
C LEU A 174 5.11 10.52 5.07
N GLN A 175 5.50 11.58 5.78
CA GLN A 175 6.91 11.96 5.92
C GLN A 175 7.69 10.99 6.80
N VAL A 176 7.06 10.54 7.88
CA VAL A 176 7.64 9.53 8.77
C VAL A 176 7.83 8.21 8.04
N THR A 177 6.86 7.78 7.23
CA THR A 177 6.91 6.50 6.48
C THR A 177 7.58 6.62 5.11
N ALA A 178 7.84 7.83 4.61
CA ALA A 178 8.39 8.09 3.28
C ALA A 178 9.68 7.30 2.97
N PRO A 179 10.66 7.16 3.88
CA PRO A 179 11.86 6.37 3.59
C PRO A 179 11.55 4.91 3.28
N PHE A 180 10.61 4.30 4.03
CA PHE A 180 10.21 2.90 3.82
C PHE A 180 9.40 2.74 2.53
N LEU A 181 8.45 3.64 2.28
CA LEU A 181 7.66 3.66 1.04
C LEU A 181 8.55 3.86 -0.19
N HIS A 182 9.60 4.67 -0.08
CA HIS A 182 10.56 4.90 -1.16
C HIS A 182 11.41 3.67 -1.46
N VAL A 183 11.98 3.02 -0.44
CA VAL A 183 12.72 1.76 -0.62
C VAL A 183 11.83 0.70 -1.27
N ALA A 184 10.57 0.59 -0.82
CA ALA A 184 9.60 -0.32 -1.42
C ALA A 184 9.29 0.04 -2.89
N ALA A 185 9.11 1.32 -3.22
CA ALA A 185 8.86 1.79 -4.58
C ALA A 185 10.06 1.54 -5.51
N VAL A 186 11.29 1.76 -5.04
CA VAL A 186 12.52 1.45 -5.80
C VAL A 186 12.65 -0.04 -6.03
N ALA A 187 12.43 -0.88 -5.00
CA ALA A 187 12.44 -2.33 -5.14
C ALA A 187 11.39 -2.81 -6.16
N LEU A 188 10.18 -2.22 -6.13
CA LEU A 188 9.14 -2.51 -7.12
C LEU A 188 9.57 -2.14 -8.54
N MET A 189 10.18 -0.97 -8.74
CA MET A 189 10.68 -0.54 -10.05
C MET A 189 11.80 -1.45 -10.58
N VAL A 190 12.64 -1.98 -9.70
CA VAL A 190 13.64 -2.99 -10.05
C VAL A 190 12.98 -4.28 -10.51
N ILE A 191 11.97 -4.77 -9.78
CA ILE A 191 11.22 -5.99 -10.16
C ILE A 191 10.50 -5.80 -11.50
N LEU A 192 9.89 -4.63 -11.72
CA LEU A 192 9.16 -4.30 -12.96
C LEU A 192 10.08 -4.09 -14.18
N SER A 193 11.38 -3.86 -13.97
CA SER A 193 12.34 -3.66 -15.05
C SER A 193 12.39 -4.85 -16.03
N TRP A 194 12.30 -6.07 -15.52
CA TRP A 194 12.37 -7.29 -16.32
C TRP A 194 11.13 -7.50 -17.21
N PRO A 195 9.88 -7.49 -16.68
CA PRO A 195 8.67 -7.51 -17.50
C PRO A 195 8.66 -6.39 -18.56
N LEU A 196 9.12 -5.19 -18.17
CA LEU A 196 9.18 -4.05 -19.06
C LEU A 196 10.18 -4.25 -20.21
N ALA A 197 11.39 -4.76 -19.91
CA ALA A 197 12.39 -5.04 -20.91
C ALA A 197 11.88 -6.10 -21.91
N LEU A 198 11.25 -7.17 -21.43
CA LEU A 198 10.62 -8.18 -22.28
C LEU A 198 9.53 -7.57 -23.17
N HIS A 199 8.70 -6.69 -22.62
CA HIS A 199 7.68 -5.99 -23.37
C HIS A 199 8.28 -5.08 -24.44
N PHE A 200 9.34 -4.34 -24.09
CA PHE A 200 10.08 -3.45 -24.98
C PHE A 200 10.62 -4.18 -26.22
N PHE A 201 11.26 -5.33 -26.04
CA PHE A 201 11.81 -6.11 -27.15
C PHE A 201 10.74 -6.75 -28.05
N ARG A 202 9.55 -7.03 -27.51
CA ARG A 202 8.43 -7.60 -28.28
C ARG A 202 7.64 -6.55 -29.07
N MET A 203 7.72 -5.29 -28.67
CA MET A 203 7.08 -4.20 -29.38
C MET A 203 7.80 -3.93 -30.71
N ASN A 204 7.03 -3.85 -31.81
CA ASN A 204 7.59 -3.55 -33.13
C ASN A 204 7.55 -2.05 -33.48
N LYS A 205 6.72 -1.26 -32.78
CA LYS A 205 6.55 0.19 -33.05
C LYS A 205 7.46 1.04 -32.18
N LYS A 206 8.42 1.75 -32.81
CA LYS A 206 9.38 2.67 -32.15
C LYS A 206 8.70 3.71 -31.25
N VAL A 207 7.58 4.30 -31.71
CA VAL A 207 6.85 5.30 -30.92
C VAL A 207 6.39 4.75 -29.56
N ARG A 208 5.85 3.52 -29.54
CA ARG A 208 5.40 2.87 -28.30
C ARG A 208 6.58 2.45 -27.41
N GLN A 209 7.67 1.98 -28.02
CA GLN A 209 8.92 1.68 -27.31
C GLN A 209 9.43 2.91 -26.55
N VAL A 210 9.53 4.05 -27.25
CA VAL A 210 9.97 5.32 -26.63
C VAL A 210 8.99 5.77 -25.56
N ALA A 211 7.67 5.67 -25.78
CA ALA A 211 6.68 6.07 -24.79
C ALA A 211 6.76 5.24 -23.50
N VAL A 212 6.83 3.91 -23.62
CA VAL A 212 6.89 3.00 -22.47
C VAL A 212 8.21 3.16 -21.71
N LEU A 213 9.34 3.25 -22.42
CA LEU A 213 10.64 3.49 -21.79
C LEU A 213 10.70 4.86 -21.13
N GLY A 214 10.18 5.90 -21.79
CA GLY A 214 10.11 7.26 -21.25
C GLY A 214 9.28 7.34 -19.98
N LEU A 215 8.13 6.66 -19.92
CA LEU A 215 7.31 6.58 -18.71
C LEU A 215 8.06 5.91 -17.55
N TYR A 216 8.75 4.80 -17.81
CA TYR A 216 9.54 4.11 -16.77
C TYR A 216 10.70 4.96 -16.27
N LEU A 217 11.48 5.56 -17.18
CA LEU A 217 12.61 6.42 -16.81
C LEU A 217 12.14 7.68 -16.09
N SER A 218 11.01 8.27 -16.49
CA SER A 218 10.40 9.41 -15.80
C SER A 218 9.96 9.03 -14.37
N GLY A 219 9.30 7.89 -14.20
CA GLY A 219 8.95 7.38 -12.87
C GLY A 219 10.18 7.10 -12.01
N LEU A 220 11.22 6.49 -12.57
CA LEU A 220 12.47 6.22 -11.88
C LEU A 220 13.18 7.52 -11.48
N PHE A 221 13.29 8.47 -12.39
CA PHE A 221 13.88 9.80 -12.12
C PHE A 221 13.10 10.51 -11.01
N SER A 222 11.78 10.51 -11.08
CA SER A 222 10.92 11.11 -10.06
C SER A 222 11.17 10.46 -8.69
N LEU A 223 11.25 9.13 -8.62
CA LEU A 223 11.59 8.40 -7.40
C LEU A 223 12.98 8.79 -6.87
N TYR A 224 13.98 8.98 -7.72
CA TYR A 224 15.31 9.45 -7.30
C TYR A 224 15.29 10.89 -6.74
N LEU A 225 14.30 11.70 -7.09
CA LEU A 225 14.12 13.05 -6.53
C LEU A 225 13.34 13.07 -5.22
N VAL A 226 12.53 12.03 -4.91
CA VAL A 226 11.71 11.99 -3.68
C VAL A 226 12.53 12.22 -2.40
N PRO A 227 13.74 11.64 -2.21
CA PRO A 227 14.54 11.90 -1.01
C PRO A 227 14.86 13.37 -0.76
N LEU A 228 14.87 14.22 -1.79
CA LEU A 228 15.09 15.68 -1.63
C LEU A 228 13.91 16.37 -0.92
N GLY A 229 12.72 15.78 -0.96
CA GLY A 229 11.52 16.26 -0.28
C GLY A 229 11.22 15.54 1.04
N MET A 230 12.05 14.58 1.45
CA MET A 230 11.90 13.91 2.73
C MET A 230 12.55 14.76 3.83
N TYR A 231 11.74 15.21 4.77
CA TYR A 231 12.21 15.84 5.99
C TYR A 231 11.65 15.10 7.19
N SER A 232 12.41 15.05 8.27
CA SER A 232 11.87 14.61 9.55
C SER A 232 10.92 15.70 10.04
N PRO A 233 9.61 15.44 10.19
CA PRO A 233 8.72 16.43 10.76
C PRO A 233 9.14 16.68 12.21
N CYS A 234 9.76 17.82 12.48
CA CYS A 234 9.95 18.30 13.84
C CYS A 234 8.62 18.91 14.30
N ILE A 235 8.12 18.49 15.45
CA ILE A 235 6.88 19.04 16.06
C ILE A 235 7.02 20.55 16.33
N LYS A 236 8.26 21.06 16.40
CA LYS A 236 8.58 22.49 16.52
C LYS A 236 9.64 22.92 15.50
N GLU A 237 9.53 24.16 15.04
CA GLU A 237 10.52 24.80 14.18
C GLU A 237 11.86 24.97 14.92
N PRO A 238 13.01 24.82 14.23
CA PRO A 238 14.33 25.04 14.83
C PRO A 238 14.41 26.43 15.48
N GLY A 239 14.83 26.50 16.74
CA GLY A 239 14.94 27.77 17.48
C GLY A 239 13.64 28.29 18.11
N THR A 240 12.49 27.62 17.92
CA THR A 240 11.23 27.93 18.62
C THR A 240 11.04 27.12 19.91
N LEU A 241 12.00 26.25 20.23
CA LEU A 241 12.10 25.67 21.56
C LEU A 241 12.48 26.79 22.53
N GLY A 242 11.62 27.04 23.51
CA GLY A 242 11.97 27.87 24.65
C GLY A 242 13.19 27.29 25.38
N PRO A 243 13.80 28.06 26.29
CA PRO A 243 14.88 27.53 27.12
C PRO A 243 14.44 26.22 27.78
N ALA A 244 15.35 25.25 27.88
CA ALA A 244 15.07 24.01 28.58
C ALA A 244 14.62 24.36 30.02
N PRO A 245 13.50 23.79 30.51
CA PRO A 245 13.00 24.09 31.84
C PRO A 245 14.09 23.75 32.86
N THR A 246 14.46 24.70 33.71
CA THR A 246 15.52 24.51 34.70
C THR A 246 15.09 23.61 35.85
N LEU A 247 13.79 23.56 36.11
CA LEU A 247 13.18 22.75 37.15
C LEU A 247 11.95 22.04 36.58
N ILE A 248 12.02 20.72 36.53
CA ILE A 248 10.91 19.86 36.14
C ILE A 248 10.43 19.14 37.40
N GLY A 249 9.14 19.23 37.70
CA GLY A 249 8.51 18.48 38.76
C GLY A 249 8.35 17.01 38.36
N HIS A 250 9.28 16.15 38.80
CA HIS A 250 9.22 14.70 38.59
C HIS A 250 8.01 14.12 39.32
N ARG A 251 7.02 13.64 38.56
CA ARG A 251 5.68 13.25 39.03
C ARG A 251 4.96 14.34 39.82
N GLY A 252 5.25 15.60 39.46
CA GLY A 252 4.91 16.80 40.23
C GLY A 252 5.91 17.10 41.33
N ALA A 253 5.45 17.25 42.58
CA ALA A 253 6.26 17.47 43.78
C ALA A 253 6.00 16.37 44.82
N PRO A 254 6.51 15.13 44.60
CA PRO A 254 6.18 13.94 45.39
C PRO A 254 6.57 14.04 46.87
N MET A 255 7.49 14.96 47.21
CA MET A 255 7.88 15.24 48.59
C MET A 255 6.89 16.15 49.34
N LEU A 256 5.98 16.83 48.61
CA LEU A 256 5.01 17.78 49.17
C LEU A 256 3.57 17.27 49.05
N ALA A 257 3.26 16.45 48.04
CA ALA A 257 1.95 15.85 47.81
C ALA A 257 2.10 14.50 47.09
N PRO A 258 1.07 13.63 47.11
CA PRO A 258 1.15 12.31 46.48
C PRO A 258 1.47 12.38 44.98
N GLU A 259 2.46 11.61 44.53
CA GLU A 259 2.94 11.62 43.14
C GLU A 259 1.84 11.36 42.09
N ASN A 260 2.03 11.87 40.87
CA ASN A 260 1.11 11.65 39.75
C ASN A 260 -0.35 12.09 40.03
N THR A 261 -0.55 13.02 40.97
CA THR A 261 -1.85 13.64 41.25
C THR A 261 -1.88 15.11 40.86
N VAL A 262 -3.08 15.64 40.63
CA VAL A 262 -3.31 17.08 40.41
C VAL A 262 -2.69 17.91 41.52
N MET A 263 -2.82 17.48 42.79
CA MET A 263 -2.23 18.18 43.94
C MET A 263 -0.70 18.25 43.85
N SER A 264 -0.04 17.18 43.42
CA SER A 264 1.42 17.15 43.24
C SER A 264 1.88 18.08 42.12
N PHE A 265 1.12 18.15 41.02
CA PHE A 265 1.40 19.09 39.94
C PHE A 265 1.19 20.55 40.37
N GLU A 266 0.11 20.84 41.10
CA GLU A 266 -0.13 22.17 41.67
C GLU A 266 1.02 22.58 42.59
N LYS A 267 1.49 21.68 43.47
CA LYS A 267 2.65 21.96 44.34
C LYS A 267 3.94 22.18 43.57
N ALA A 268 4.18 21.45 42.48
CA ALA A 268 5.33 21.69 41.63
C ALA A 268 5.27 23.09 40.97
N VAL A 269 4.11 23.52 40.50
CA VAL A 269 3.91 24.85 39.92
C VAL A 269 4.07 25.94 40.98
N GLU A 270 3.47 25.77 42.17
CA GLU A 270 3.64 26.69 43.31
C GLU A 270 5.10 26.84 43.74
N ALA A 271 5.88 25.75 43.65
CA ALA A 271 7.32 25.75 43.94
C ALA A 271 8.19 26.33 42.81
N GLY A 272 7.60 26.85 41.73
CA GLY A 272 8.31 27.46 40.61
C GLY A 272 8.79 26.47 39.55
N GLY A 273 8.19 25.28 39.47
CA GLY A 273 8.43 24.31 38.40
C GLY A 273 8.09 24.90 37.03
N GLN A 274 9.00 24.74 36.07
CA GLN A 274 8.87 25.21 34.69
C GLN A 274 8.41 24.11 33.72
N GLY A 275 8.47 22.85 34.18
CA GLY A 275 7.93 21.69 33.50
C GLY A 275 7.37 20.71 34.52
N LEU A 276 6.48 19.84 34.04
CA LEU A 276 5.96 18.72 34.80
C LEU A 276 6.33 17.45 34.05
N GLU A 277 6.75 16.45 34.80
CA GLU A 277 6.95 15.09 34.30
C GLU A 277 5.93 14.19 35.00
N THR A 278 5.47 13.16 34.28
CA THR A 278 4.45 12.23 34.76
C THR A 278 4.61 10.89 34.04
N ASP A 279 4.20 9.83 34.71
CA ASP A 279 4.10 8.50 34.14
C ASP A 279 2.66 8.23 33.70
N VAL A 280 2.48 7.69 32.49
CA VAL A 280 1.16 7.28 31.97
C VAL A 280 1.14 5.77 31.82
N THR A 281 0.16 5.14 32.46
CA THR A 281 -0.15 3.71 32.32
C THR A 281 -1.54 3.56 31.70
N ILE A 282 -1.81 2.41 31.05
CA ILE A 282 -3.09 2.12 30.40
C ILE A 282 -3.81 1.04 31.22
N SER A 283 -5.05 1.32 31.63
CA SER A 283 -5.89 0.39 32.38
C SER A 283 -6.40 -0.77 31.51
N TYR A 284 -7.00 -1.79 32.12
CA TYR A 284 -7.56 -2.93 31.38
C TYR A 284 -8.65 -2.51 30.37
N ASP A 285 -9.42 -1.48 30.69
CA ASP A 285 -10.45 -0.87 29.82
C ASP A 285 -9.87 0.16 28.83
N GLY A 286 -8.54 0.27 28.70
CA GLY A 286 -7.88 1.12 27.70
C GLY A 286 -7.81 2.60 28.08
N VAL A 287 -8.18 2.98 29.30
CA VAL A 287 -8.17 4.36 29.77
C VAL A 287 -6.77 4.72 30.28
N PRO A 288 -6.11 5.76 29.74
CA PRO A 288 -4.83 6.21 30.27
C PRO A 288 -5.01 6.86 31.64
N PHE A 289 -4.16 6.49 32.60
CA PHE A 289 -4.14 7.05 33.95
C PHE A 289 -2.70 7.31 34.40
N LEU A 290 -2.52 8.14 35.42
CA LEU A 290 -1.20 8.53 35.91
C LEU A 290 -0.76 7.63 37.05
N MET A 291 0.27 6.81 36.82
CA MET A 291 0.85 5.92 37.81
C MET A 291 2.22 5.46 37.34
N HIS A 292 3.19 5.46 38.25
CA HIS A 292 4.55 5.02 37.97
C HIS A 292 4.69 3.51 37.99
N ASP A 293 4.14 2.88 39.03
CA ASP A 293 4.28 1.45 39.23
C ASP A 293 3.27 0.67 38.38
N SER A 294 3.62 -0.57 38.04
CA SER A 294 2.76 -1.47 37.28
C SER A 294 1.65 -2.12 38.12
N THR A 295 1.63 -1.88 39.44
CA THR A 295 0.80 -2.61 40.42
C THR A 295 0.30 -1.71 41.53
#